data_AF-A0A836WV81-F1
#
_entry.id   AF-A0A836WV81-F1
#
_cell.length_a   1.000
_cell.length_b   1.000
_cell.length_c   1.000
_cell.angle_alpha   90.00
_cell.angle_beta   90.00
_cell.angle_gamma   90.00
#
_symmetry.space_group_name_H-M   'P 1'
#
loop_
_entity.id
_entity.type
_entity.pdbx_description
1 polymer ?
#
loop_
_entity_poly.entity_id
_entity_poly.type
_entity_poly.pdbx_seq_one_letter_code
_entity_poly.pdbx_strand_id
1 'polypeptide(L)'
;GDRNVHAFFKTYLNNGHDAKSALKKHSTHRYVYRQYEKEDYLPWDIVDHGYRNNFLWEDYQRGLKEVHTPICDTSICKICGLCH
;
A
#
# COMPACT_ATOMS: atom_id res chain seq x y z
N GLY A 1 -0.22 -11.83 9.44
CA GLY A 1 -0.67 -10.58 10.07
C GLY A 1 0.50 -9.92 10.78
N ASP A 2 0.65 -8.60 10.66
CA ASP A 2 1.73 -7.84 11.29
C ASP A 2 1.60 -7.88 12.83
N ARG A 3 2.64 -8.32 13.54
CA ARG A 3 2.61 -8.40 15.01
C ARG A 3 2.61 -7.01 15.65
N ASN A 4 3.05 -5.98 14.94
CA ASN A 4 3.15 -4.61 15.45
C ASN A 4 1.77 -3.95 15.64
N VAL A 5 0.72 -4.41 14.94
CA VAL A 5 -0.65 -3.87 15.12
C VAL A 5 -1.43 -4.52 16.26
N HIS A 6 -0.91 -5.60 16.85
CA HIS A 6 -1.62 -6.34 17.89
C HIS A 6 -1.91 -5.50 19.14
N ALA A 7 -0.94 -4.69 19.57
CA ALA A 7 -1.10 -3.81 20.74
C ALA A 7 -2.18 -2.74 20.50
N PHE A 8 -2.25 -2.22 19.27
CA PHE A 8 -3.31 -1.30 18.85
C PHE A 8 -4.69 -1.97 18.96
N PHE A 9 -4.87 -3.15 18.37
CA PHE A 9 -6.18 -3.83 18.38
C PHE A 9 -6.63 -4.21 19.79
N LYS A 10 -5.71 -4.65 20.67
CA LYS A 10 -6.02 -4.87 22.09
C LYS A 10 -6.54 -3.60 22.76
N THR A 11 -5.88 -2.46 22.52
CA THR A 11 -6.29 -1.17 23.09
C THR A 11 -7.64 -0.71 22.53
N TYR A 12 -7.83 -0.86 21.22
CA TYR A 12 -9.09 -0.54 20.53
C TYR A 12 -10.26 -1.34 21.11
N LEU A 13 -10.12 -2.67 21.23
CA LEU A 13 -11.16 -3.54 21.77
C LEU A 13 -11.47 -3.20 23.24
N ASN A 14 -10.45 -3.01 24.07
CA ASN A 14 -10.61 -2.68 25.49
C ASN A 14 -11.27 -1.31 25.73
N ASN A 15 -11.16 -0.38 24.77
CA ASN A 15 -11.78 0.94 24.85
C ASN A 15 -13.18 0.99 24.21
N GLY A 16 -13.84 -0.16 23.98
CA GLY A 16 -15.15 -0.18 23.34
C GLY A 16 -15.11 0.29 21.88
N HIS A 17 -14.05 -0.11 21.15
CA HIS A 17 -13.86 0.19 19.73
C HIS A 17 -13.56 1.67 19.44
N ASP A 18 -12.97 2.40 20.40
CA ASP A 18 -12.48 3.78 20.19
C ASP A 18 -11.09 3.78 19.53
N ALA A 19 -11.09 3.97 18.20
CA ALA A 19 -9.88 4.08 17.41
C ALA A 19 -9.07 5.36 17.72
N LYS A 20 -9.72 6.48 18.04
CA LYS A 20 -9.03 7.76 18.30
C LYS A 20 -8.17 7.65 19.54
N SER A 21 -8.70 7.10 20.62
CA SER A 21 -7.94 6.88 21.85
C SER A 21 -6.84 5.83 21.70
N ALA A 22 -7.06 4.80 20.88
CA ALA A 22 -6.03 3.81 20.59
C ALA A 22 -4.88 4.38 19.73
N LEU A 23 -5.19 5.15 18.68
CA LEU A 23 -4.19 5.80 17.83
C LEU A 23 -3.35 6.85 18.57
N LYS A 24 -3.90 7.50 19.62
CA LYS A 24 -3.10 8.36 20.50
C LYS A 24 -1.99 7.62 21.24
N LYS A 25 -2.19 6.33 21.53
CA LYS A 25 -1.22 5.49 22.27
C LYS A 25 -0.29 4.72 21.35
N HIS A 26 -0.71 4.45 20.12
CA HIS A 26 0.02 3.62 19.16
C HIS A 26 0.25 4.39 17.86
N SER A 27 1.52 4.74 17.61
CA SER A 27 1.89 5.48 16.40
C SER A 27 1.69 4.65 15.13
N THR A 28 1.15 5.29 14.10
CA THR A 28 0.99 4.72 12.75
C THR A 28 2.08 5.16 11.78
N HIS A 29 3.09 5.90 12.24
CA HIS A 29 4.11 6.52 11.38
C HIS A 29 4.77 5.51 10.44
N ARG A 30 5.03 4.29 10.93
CA ARG A 30 5.62 3.20 10.12
C ARG A 30 4.74 2.77 8.94
N TYR A 31 3.43 2.93 9.02
CA TYR A 31 2.53 2.53 7.92
C TYR A 31 2.22 3.71 7.00
N VAL A 32 2.16 4.93 7.56
CA VAL A 32 1.81 6.15 6.81
C VAL A 32 3.00 6.72 6.06
N TYR A 33 4.20 6.72 6.66
CA TYR A 33 5.39 7.38 6.13
C TYR A 33 6.46 6.41 5.64
N ARG A 34 6.16 5.12 5.55
CA ARG A 34 7.11 4.15 5.00
C ARG A 34 7.31 4.42 3.52
N GLN A 35 8.56 4.59 3.14
CA GLN A 35 9.02 4.56 1.76
C GLN A 35 9.54 3.16 1.44
N TYR A 36 9.39 2.77 0.17
CA TYR A 36 9.88 1.52 -0.36
C TYR A 36 11.06 1.79 -1.31
N GLU A 37 12.06 0.93 -1.22
CA GLU A 37 13.13 0.82 -2.21
C GLU A 37 12.76 -0.18 -3.31
N LYS A 38 13.48 -0.16 -4.42
CA LYS A 38 13.15 -0.99 -5.59
C LYS A 38 13.27 -2.48 -5.29
N GLU A 39 14.22 -2.85 -4.44
CA GLU A 39 14.50 -4.23 -4.04
C GLU A 39 13.73 -4.64 -2.76
N ASP A 40 12.92 -3.74 -2.19
CA ASP A 40 12.03 -4.12 -1.08
C ASP A 40 10.94 -5.06 -1.57
N TYR A 41 10.58 -6.03 -0.74
CA TYR A 41 9.35 -6.79 -0.93
C TYR A 41 8.15 -5.89 -0.66
N LEU A 42 7.41 -5.59 -1.71
CA LEU A 42 6.23 -4.75 -1.67
C LEU A 42 5.03 -5.58 -1.17
N PRO A 43 4.07 -4.97 -0.47
CA PRO A 43 2.90 -5.70 0.06
C PRO A 43 2.08 -6.41 -1.01
N TRP A 44 2.17 -5.96 -2.26
CA TRP A 44 1.47 -6.53 -3.40
C TRP A 44 2.25 -7.62 -4.14
N ASP A 45 3.55 -7.81 -3.86
CA ASP A 45 4.36 -8.86 -4.51
C ASP A 45 3.90 -10.28 -4.14
N ILE A 46 3.17 -10.42 -3.03
CA ILE A 46 2.60 -11.70 -2.57
C ILE A 46 1.20 -11.96 -3.13
N VAL A 47 0.60 -10.99 -3.84
CA VAL A 47 -0.74 -11.08 -4.40
C VAL A 47 -0.62 -11.20 -5.91
N ASP A 48 -1.18 -12.26 -6.49
CA ASP A 48 -1.31 -12.33 -7.95
C ASP A 48 -2.36 -11.30 -8.39
N HIS A 49 -1.85 -10.19 -8.91
CA HIS A 49 -2.64 -9.04 -9.34
C HIS A 49 -2.72 -8.91 -10.86
N GLY A 50 -2.09 -9.80 -11.63
CA GLY A 50 -2.05 -9.79 -13.11
C GLY A 50 -1.33 -8.60 -13.75
N TYR A 51 -1.01 -7.52 -13.02
CA TYR A 51 -0.11 -6.48 -13.53
C TYR A 51 1.27 -7.05 -13.87
N ARG A 52 1.94 -6.45 -14.87
CA ARG A 52 3.36 -6.71 -15.11
C ARG A 52 4.18 -6.39 -13.85
N ASN A 53 5.19 -7.21 -13.55
CA ASN A 53 5.97 -7.14 -12.29
C ASN A 53 6.44 -5.74 -11.91
N ASN A 54 6.88 -4.91 -12.87
CA ASN A 54 7.43 -3.59 -12.58
C ASN A 54 6.39 -2.46 -12.54
N PHE A 55 5.13 -2.71 -12.92
CA PHE A 55 4.14 -1.64 -13.09
C PHE A 55 3.87 -0.89 -11.78
N LEU A 56 3.67 -1.61 -10.68
CA LEU A 56 3.33 -1.00 -9.39
C LEU A 56 4.52 -0.21 -8.79
N TRP A 57 5.76 -0.67 -9.03
CA TRP A 57 6.95 0.12 -8.70
C TRP A 57 7.03 1.42 -9.51
N GLU A 58 6.80 1.34 -10.83
CA GLU A 58 6.78 2.52 -11.70
C GLU A 58 5.66 3.49 -11.31
N ASP A 59 4.50 2.97 -10.90
CA ASP A 59 3.36 3.76 -10.42
C ASP A 59 3.68 4.49 -9.11
N TYR A 60 4.30 3.78 -8.16
CA TYR A 60 4.81 4.37 -6.93
C TYR A 60 5.80 5.51 -7.21
N GLN A 61 6.76 5.29 -8.12
CA GLN A 61 7.73 6.32 -8.53
C GLN A 61 7.08 7.52 -9.23
N ARG A 62 6.00 7.32 -10.00
CA ARG A 62 5.21 8.42 -10.59
C ARG A 62 4.47 9.21 -9.52
N GLY A 63 3.86 8.55 -8.54
CA GLY A 63 3.21 9.20 -7.40
C GLY A 63 4.16 10.08 -6.59
N LEU A 64 5.39 9.61 -6.33
CA LEU A 64 6.43 10.41 -5.66
C LEU A 64 6.86 11.66 -6.44
N LYS A 65 6.70 11.64 -7.77
CA LYS A 65 7.00 12.77 -8.67
C LYS A 65 5.78 13.64 -8.95
N GLU A 66 4.65 13.40 -8.27
CA GLU A 66 3.38 14.08 -8.52
C GLU A 66 2.89 13.92 -9.98
N VAL A 67 3.29 12.82 -10.63
CA VAL A 67 2.91 12.50 -12.01
C VAL A 67 1.72 11.55 -12.00
N HIS A 68 0.68 11.91 -12.75
CA HIS A 68 -0.49 11.05 -12.88
C HIS A 68 -0.19 9.75 -13.62
N THR A 69 -0.87 8.69 -13.19
CA THR A 69 -0.99 7.45 -13.95
C THR A 69 -1.85 7.67 -15.17
N PRO A 70 -1.36 7.35 -16.39
CA PRO A 70 -2.18 7.41 -17.58
C PRO A 70 -3.44 6.54 -17.42
N ILE A 71 -4.56 7.04 -17.92
CA ILE A 71 -5.81 6.28 -17.93
C ILE A 71 -5.60 5.02 -18.77
N CYS A 72 -6.03 3.88 -18.23
CA CYS A 72 -5.97 2.61 -18.93
C CYS A 72 -7.10 2.50 -19.94
N ASP A 73 -6.80 2.77 -21.21
CA ASP A 73 -7.69 2.41 -22.32
C ASP A 73 -7.48 0.94 -22.69
N THR A 74 -8.43 0.09 -22.34
CA THR A 74 -8.34 -1.36 -22.54
C THR A 74 -8.22 -1.78 -23.99
N SER A 75 -8.56 -0.91 -24.96
CA SER A 75 -8.44 -1.20 -26.39
C SER A 75 -7.00 -1.09 -26.92
N ILE A 76 -6.12 -0.35 -26.22
CA ILE A 76 -4.75 -0.05 -26.69
C ILE A 76 -3.68 -0.14 -25.60
N CYS A 77 -4.05 -0.35 -24.34
CA CYS A 77 -3.12 -0.31 -23.22
C CYS A 77 -2.09 -1.44 -23.29
N LYS A 78 -0.80 -1.06 -23.28
CA LYS A 78 0.34 -1.98 -23.14
C LYS A 78 1.15 -1.72 -21.87
N ILE A 79 0.63 -0.87 -20.98
CA ILE A 79 1.35 -0.33 -19.82
C ILE A 79 1.14 -1.22 -18.60
N CYS A 80 -0.11 -1.53 -18.23
CA CYS A 80 -0.38 -2.26 -16.99
C CYS A 80 -0.09 -3.76 -17.09
N GLY A 81 -0.12 -4.34 -18.30
CA GLY A 81 0.04 -5.79 -18.52
C GLY A 81 -1.24 -6.61 -18.34
N LEU A 82 -2.34 -6.01 -17.86
CA LEU A 82 -3.66 -6.64 -17.73
C LEU A 82 -4.45 -6.64 -19.04
N CYS A 83 -4.26 -5.63 -19.88
CA CYS A 83 -4.94 -5.52 -21.17
C CYS A 83 -4.16 -6.30 -22.23
N HIS A 84 -4.85 -7.18 -22.93
CA HIS A 84 -4.35 -7.97 -24.05
C HIS A 84 -5.21 -7.71 -25.28
#